data_AF-A0A7J7JMV1-F1
#
_entry.id   AF-A0A7J7JMV1-F1
#
_cell.length_a   1.000
_cell.length_b   1.000
_cell.length_c   1.000
_cell.angle_alpha   90.00
_cell.angle_beta   90.00
_cell.angle_gamma   90.00
#
_symmetry.space_group_name_H-M   'P 1'
#
loop_
_entity.id
_entity.type
_entity.pdbx_description
1 polymer ?
#
loop_
_entity_poly.entity_id
_entity_poly.type
_entity_poly.pdbx_seq_one_letter_code
_entity_poly.pdbx_strand_id
1 'polypeptide(L)'
;MTRMSEFPLWTWSSNETTRLALTHSLVFHYDLSKSMEVYRPYKASTYDMCRFHSEEYVDFLQRVTPHNVQGFTKLLQMFNVGDDCPVFDGIFDFCSRYTGASLDSAWKLNNEVCWQFYSSVYSYLI
;
A
#
# COMPACT_ATOMS: atom_id res chain seq x y z
N MET A 1 -13.24 -7.12 6.09
CA MET A 1 -11.81 -7.42 5.88
C MET A 1 -11.63 -8.92 5.92
N THR A 2 -11.00 -9.50 4.90
CA THR A 2 -10.90 -10.96 4.71
C THR A 2 -9.46 -11.40 4.90
N ARG A 3 -9.21 -12.44 5.72
CA ARG A 3 -7.88 -13.06 5.85
C ARG A 3 -7.44 -13.62 4.50
N MET A 4 -6.16 -13.49 4.17
CA MET A 4 -5.60 -13.87 2.87
C MET A 4 -5.46 -15.38 2.63
N SER A 5 -6.12 -16.25 3.40
CA SER A 5 -6.03 -17.71 3.23
C SER A 5 -6.65 -18.25 1.92
N GLU A 6 -7.29 -17.40 1.11
CA GLU A 6 -8.07 -17.83 -0.06
C GLU A 6 -7.71 -17.15 -1.39
N PHE A 7 -6.68 -16.28 -1.44
CA PHE A 7 -6.40 -15.48 -2.65
C PHE A 7 -5.19 -15.97 -3.45
N PRO A 8 -5.34 -16.21 -4.76
CA PRO A 8 -4.24 -16.62 -5.61
C PRO A 8 -3.19 -15.54 -5.82
N LEU A 9 -1.92 -15.95 -5.83
CA LEU A 9 -0.74 -15.08 -6.01
C LEU A 9 -0.78 -14.23 -7.31
N TRP A 10 -1.52 -14.64 -8.34
CA TRP A 10 -1.60 -13.90 -9.61
C TRP A 10 -2.36 -12.57 -9.52
N THR A 11 -3.17 -12.33 -8.48
CA THR A 11 -3.85 -11.03 -8.30
C THR A 11 -2.91 -9.88 -7.95
N TRP A 12 -1.63 -10.19 -7.70
CA TRP A 12 -0.58 -9.25 -7.30
C TRP A 12 0.42 -8.91 -8.43
N SER A 13 0.27 -9.53 -9.60
CA SER A 13 1.38 -9.65 -10.57
C SER A 13 1.63 -8.46 -11.49
N SER A 14 0.73 -7.48 -11.60
CA SER A 14 0.82 -6.52 -12.71
C SER A 14 1.49 -5.18 -12.36
N ASN A 15 1.35 -4.67 -11.12
CA ASN A 15 1.73 -3.28 -10.78
C ASN A 15 2.55 -3.14 -9.48
N GLU A 16 3.02 -4.22 -8.88
CA GLU A 16 3.84 -4.14 -7.67
C GLU A 16 5.33 -4.07 -8.03
N THR A 17 6.08 -3.18 -7.37
CA THR A 17 7.53 -3.11 -7.56
C THR A 17 8.16 -4.48 -7.31
N THR A 18 9.11 -4.90 -8.16
CA THR A 18 9.73 -6.23 -8.11
C THR A 18 10.21 -6.61 -6.72
N ARG A 19 10.67 -5.64 -5.92
CA ARG A 19 11.12 -5.85 -4.53
C ARG A 19 10.01 -6.34 -3.59
N LEU A 20 8.81 -5.75 -3.66
CA LEU A 20 7.70 -6.15 -2.80
C LEU A 20 7.23 -7.57 -3.12
N ALA A 21 7.10 -7.90 -4.41
CA ALA A 21 6.74 -9.24 -4.86
C ALA A 21 7.77 -10.31 -4.45
N LEU A 22 9.07 -9.98 -4.56
CA LEU A 22 10.15 -10.87 -4.10
C LEU A 22 10.08 -11.09 -2.58
N THR A 23 9.97 -10.03 -1.79
CA THR A 23 9.83 -10.15 -0.33
C THR A 23 8.61 -10.97 0.06
N HIS A 24 7.46 -10.73 -0.56
CA HIS A 24 6.25 -11.50 -0.35
C HIS A 24 6.46 -12.99 -0.68
N SER A 25 7.11 -13.29 -1.81
CA SER A 25 7.45 -14.67 -2.19
C SER A 25 8.32 -15.35 -1.13
N LEU A 26 9.36 -14.67 -0.64
CA LEU A 26 10.21 -15.22 0.42
C LEU A 26 9.42 -15.48 1.70
N VAL A 27 8.60 -14.52 2.17
CA VAL A 27 7.76 -14.67 3.37
C VAL A 27 6.87 -15.92 3.28
N PHE A 28 6.26 -16.17 2.13
CA PHE A 28 5.41 -17.35 1.92
C PHE A 28 6.21 -18.65 1.80
N HIS A 29 7.32 -18.67 1.06
CA HIS A 29 8.12 -19.90 0.88
C HIS A 29 8.90 -20.29 2.14
N TYR A 30 9.20 -19.35 3.03
CA TYR A 30 9.76 -19.62 4.35
C TYR A 30 8.69 -19.91 5.41
N ASP A 31 7.42 -20.05 5.03
CA ASP A 31 6.31 -20.34 5.95
C ASP A 31 6.11 -19.31 7.08
N LEU A 32 6.70 -18.11 6.96
CA LEU A 32 6.57 -17.05 7.96
C LEU A 32 5.13 -16.55 8.06
N SER A 33 4.36 -16.67 6.98
CA SER A 33 2.92 -16.38 6.95
C SER A 33 2.10 -17.18 7.97
N LYS A 34 2.61 -18.30 8.50
CA LYS A 34 1.97 -19.08 9.56
C LYS A 34 2.07 -18.40 10.94
N SER A 35 3.05 -17.53 11.12
CA SER A 35 3.34 -16.84 12.38
C SER A 35 2.90 -15.37 12.38
N MET A 36 2.21 -14.92 11.33
CA MET A 36 1.72 -13.55 11.19
C MET A 36 0.32 -13.52 10.60
N GLU A 37 -0.41 -12.45 10.89
CA GLU A 37 -1.70 -12.22 10.27
C GLU A 37 -1.53 -11.47 8.94
N VAL A 38 -1.85 -12.17 7.84
CA VAL A 38 -1.73 -11.60 6.49
C VAL A 38 -3.07 -11.00 6.06
N TYR A 39 -3.04 -9.71 5.72
CA TYR A 39 -4.20 -8.93 5.34
C TYR A 39 -4.09 -8.41 3.92
N ARG A 40 -5.24 -8.35 3.23
CA ARG A 40 -5.35 -7.54 2.01
C ARG A 40 -5.41 -6.06 2.42
N PRO A 41 -4.52 -5.21 1.89
CA PRO A 41 -4.48 -3.81 2.30
C PRO A 41 -5.73 -3.06 1.84
N TYR A 42 -6.17 -2.13 2.68
CA TYR A 42 -7.12 -1.09 2.29
C TYR A 42 -6.53 -0.25 1.14
N LYS A 43 -7.39 0.25 0.25
CA LYS A 43 -7.00 1.23 -0.77
C LYS A 43 -7.39 2.61 -0.28
N ALA A 44 -6.41 3.46 -0.01
CA ALA A 44 -6.65 4.82 0.43
C ALA A 44 -7.46 5.60 -0.62
N SER A 45 -8.54 6.23 -0.17
CA SER A 45 -9.32 7.13 -1.01
C SER A 45 -8.57 8.45 -1.24
N THR A 46 -9.04 9.24 -2.21
CA THR A 46 -8.56 10.64 -2.36
C THR A 46 -8.73 11.41 -1.07
N TYR A 47 -9.87 11.25 -0.40
CA TYR A 47 -10.13 11.87 0.88
C TYR A 47 -9.06 11.53 1.93
N ASP A 48 -8.64 10.26 2.02
CA ASP A 48 -7.61 9.85 2.96
C ASP A 48 -6.25 10.48 2.65
N MET A 49 -5.87 10.58 1.37
CA MET A 49 -4.61 11.18 0.94
C MET A 49 -4.61 12.71 1.14
N CYS A 50 -5.75 13.36 0.91
CA CYS A 50 -5.95 14.80 1.10
C CYS A 50 -5.97 15.24 2.56
N ARG A 51 -5.96 14.30 3.54
CA ARG A 51 -5.77 14.67 4.96
C ARG A 51 -4.41 15.29 5.24
N PHE A 52 -3.44 15.06 4.37
CA PHE A 52 -2.08 15.61 4.48
C PHE A 52 -1.63 16.31 3.20
N HIS A 53 -1.89 15.73 2.04
CA HIS A 53 -1.51 16.31 0.75
C HIS A 53 -2.54 17.33 0.26
N SER A 54 -2.13 18.26 -0.60
CA SER A 54 -3.08 19.18 -1.24
C SER A 54 -3.96 18.44 -2.25
N GLU A 55 -5.19 18.91 -2.43
CA GLU A 55 -6.14 18.31 -3.38
C GLU A 55 -5.58 18.36 -4.81
N GLU A 56 -4.93 19.45 -5.19
CA GLU A 56 -4.35 19.64 -6.52
C GLU A 56 -3.23 18.63 -6.81
N TYR A 57 -2.44 18.26 -5.79
CA TYR A 57 -1.40 17.25 -5.94
C TYR A 57 -2.00 15.85 -6.12
N VAL A 58 -3.00 15.51 -5.31
CA VAL A 58 -3.68 14.21 -5.39
C VAL A 58 -4.40 14.07 -6.74
N ASP A 59 -5.08 15.13 -7.20
CA ASP A 59 -5.72 15.19 -8.52
C ASP A 59 -4.71 15.05 -9.66
N PHE A 60 -3.53 15.67 -9.51
CA PHE A 60 -2.44 15.50 -10.48
C PHE A 60 -1.99 14.04 -10.57
N LEU A 61 -1.75 13.37 -9.43
CA LEU A 61 -1.36 11.96 -9.39
C LEU A 61 -2.40 11.03 -10.03
N GLN A 62 -3.69 11.35 -9.89
CA GLN A 62 -4.76 10.57 -10.51
C GLN A 62 -4.81 10.68 -12.02
N ARG A 63 -4.42 11.82 -12.57
CA ARG A 63 -4.58 12.14 -14.00
C ARG A 63 -3.31 11.87 -14.81
N VAL A 64 -2.14 11.96 -14.18
CA VAL A 64 -0.86 11.84 -14.88
C VAL A 64 -0.62 10.39 -15.32
N THR A 65 -0.25 10.22 -16.58
CA THR A 65 0.14 8.95 -17.20
C THR A 65 1.38 9.17 -18.07
N PRO A 66 2.20 8.14 -18.32
CA PRO A 66 3.36 8.22 -19.21
C PRO A 66 3.05 8.83 -20.60
N HIS A 67 1.82 8.66 -21.08
CA HIS A 67 1.37 9.17 -22.38
C HIS A 67 1.02 10.66 -22.37
N ASN A 68 0.63 11.22 -21.21
CA ASN A 68 0.18 12.61 -21.11
C ASN A 68 1.16 13.53 -20.34
N VAL A 69 2.29 13.00 -19.86
CA VAL A 69 3.34 13.73 -19.11
C VAL A 69 3.71 15.07 -19.75
N GLN A 70 3.82 15.13 -21.09
CA GLN A 70 4.18 16.34 -21.83
C GLN A 70 3.16 17.49 -21.65
N GLY A 71 1.89 17.19 -21.37
CA GLY A 71 0.86 18.17 -21.06
C GLY A 71 0.94 18.72 -19.63
N PHE A 72 1.71 18.07 -18.76
CA PHE A 72 1.80 18.37 -17.33
C PHE A 72 3.13 19.03 -16.93
N THR A 73 3.98 19.49 -17.86
CA THR A 73 5.34 20.01 -17.60
C THR A 73 5.41 21.04 -16.46
N LYS A 74 4.46 21.98 -16.37
CA LYS A 74 4.42 22.95 -15.26
C LYS A 74 4.14 22.29 -13.90
N LEU A 75 3.23 21.33 -13.86
CA LEU A 75 2.85 20.61 -12.65
C LEU A 75 3.93 19.61 -12.23
N LEU A 76 4.62 18.98 -13.19
CA LEU A 76 5.78 18.12 -12.93
C LEU A 76 6.90 18.89 -12.23
N GLN A 77 7.23 20.09 -12.71
CA GLN A 77 8.21 20.95 -12.07
C GLN A 77 7.73 21.43 -10.69
N MET A 78 6.45 21.80 -10.57
CA MET A 78 5.87 22.31 -9.32
C MET A 78 5.82 21.24 -8.22
N PHE A 79 5.48 20.00 -8.58
CA PHE A 79 5.36 18.86 -7.66
C PHE A 79 6.62 18.00 -7.57
N ASN A 80 7.70 18.42 -8.24
CA ASN A 80 8.99 17.72 -8.26
C ASN A 80 8.88 16.24 -8.70
N VAL A 81 8.11 16.00 -9.77
CA VAL A 81 7.92 14.68 -10.40
C VAL A 81 8.66 14.68 -11.74
N GLY A 82 9.59 13.74 -11.93
CA GLY A 82 10.57 13.79 -13.02
C GLY A 82 11.67 12.76 -12.85
N ASP A 83 12.93 13.20 -12.89
CA ASP A 83 14.11 12.33 -12.98
C ASP A 83 14.25 11.33 -11.81
N ASP A 84 14.06 11.79 -10.57
CA ASP A 84 14.13 10.93 -9.38
C ASP A 84 12.81 10.17 -9.09
N CYS A 85 11.71 10.68 -9.62
CA CYS A 85 10.35 10.22 -9.37
C CYS A 85 9.60 10.06 -10.71
N PRO A 86 9.89 9.00 -11.48
CA PRO A 86 9.32 8.85 -12.82
C PRO A 86 7.82 8.55 -12.76
N VAL A 87 7.09 9.09 -13.73
CA VAL A 87 5.68 8.74 -13.94
C VAL A 87 5.61 7.36 -14.59
N PHE A 88 4.77 6.48 -14.03
CA PHE A 88 4.46 5.16 -14.58
C PHE A 88 2.95 4.92 -14.57
N ASP A 89 2.51 3.92 -15.34
CA ASP A 89 1.10 3.58 -15.43
C ASP A 89 0.55 3.09 -14.09
N GLY A 90 -0.53 3.71 -13.64
CA GLY A 90 -1.17 3.33 -12.38
C GLY A 90 -0.46 3.85 -11.12
N ILE A 91 0.35 4.92 -11.22
CA ILE A 91 1.02 5.55 -10.06
C ILE A 91 0.05 5.84 -8.91
N PHE A 92 -1.16 6.31 -9.19
CA PHE A 92 -2.15 6.55 -8.14
C PHE A 92 -2.66 5.25 -7.47
N ASP A 93 -2.88 4.17 -8.22
CA ASP A 93 -3.30 2.89 -7.62
C ASP A 93 -2.19 2.31 -6.74
N PHE A 94 -0.93 2.45 -7.18
CA PHE A 94 0.23 2.13 -6.35
C PHE A 94 0.23 2.95 -5.06
N CYS A 95 0.04 4.28 -5.17
CA CYS A 95 0.03 5.17 -4.02
C CYS A 95 -1.09 4.90 -3.02
N SER A 96 -2.29 4.66 -3.56
CA SER A 96 -3.48 4.32 -2.79
C SER A 96 -3.31 3.04 -1.97
N ARG A 97 -2.69 2.00 -2.57
CA ARG A 97 -2.46 0.71 -1.89
C ARG A 97 -1.44 0.82 -0.77
N TYR A 98 -0.27 1.41 -1.01
CA TYR A 98 0.75 1.50 0.06
C TYR A 98 0.24 2.38 1.21
N THR A 99 -0.41 3.50 0.88
CA THR A 99 -0.94 4.42 1.90
C THR A 99 -2.05 3.76 2.70
N GLY A 100 -2.96 3.06 2.03
CA GLY A 100 -4.04 2.36 2.69
C GLY A 100 -3.56 1.20 3.57
N ALA A 101 -2.49 0.49 3.18
CA ALA A 101 -1.84 -0.50 4.02
C ALA A 101 -1.30 0.10 5.33
N SER A 102 -0.63 1.26 5.25
CA SER A 102 -0.11 1.96 6.42
C SER A 102 -1.21 2.50 7.33
N LEU A 103 -2.26 3.10 6.76
CA LEU A 103 -3.41 3.60 7.53
C LEU A 103 -4.15 2.47 8.25
N ASP A 104 -4.40 1.36 7.56
CA ASP A 104 -5.05 0.19 8.14
C ASP A 104 -4.22 -0.42 9.29
N SER A 105 -2.90 -0.48 9.11
CA SER A 105 -1.98 -0.93 10.16
C SER A 105 -2.02 -0.01 11.38
N ALA A 106 -2.02 1.31 11.19
CA ALA A 106 -2.13 2.28 12.27
C ALA A 106 -3.48 2.17 13.00
N TRP A 107 -4.58 2.01 12.26
CA TRP A 107 -5.90 1.80 12.86
C TRP A 107 -5.95 0.53 13.70
N LYS A 108 -5.41 -0.59 13.21
CA LYS A 108 -5.32 -1.85 13.96
C LYS A 108 -4.51 -1.73 15.24
N LEU A 109 -3.39 -1.00 15.20
CA LEU A 109 -2.57 -0.77 16.39
C LEU A 109 -3.32 0.08 17.42
N ASN A 110 -3.97 1.15 16.98
CA ASN A 110 -4.75 2.04 17.86
C ASN A 110 -5.98 1.35 18.50
N ASN A 111 -6.50 0.30 17.87
CA ASN A 111 -7.66 -0.47 18.36
C ASN A 111 -7.25 -1.85 18.92
N GLU A 112 -5.96 -2.07 19.17
CA GLU A 112 -5.40 -3.29 19.77
C GLU A 112 -5.73 -4.61 19.03
N VAL A 113 -6.08 -4.51 17.74
CA VAL A 113 -6.48 -5.67 16.92
C VAL A 113 -5.27 -6.56 16.59
N CYS A 114 -4.07 -5.98 16.51
CA CYS A 114 -2.84 -6.68 16.12
C CYS A 114 -2.21 -7.52 17.25
N TRP A 115 -2.55 -7.24 18.53
CA TRP A 115 -1.88 -7.84 19.70
C TRP A 115 -2.49 -9.16 20.17
N GLN A 116 -3.54 -9.67 19.51
CA GLN A 116 -4.31 -10.81 20.05
C GLN A 116 -3.51 -12.12 20.13
N PHE A 117 -2.40 -12.27 19.39
CA PHE A 117 -1.48 -13.40 19.56
C PHE A 117 -0.68 -13.34 20.87
N TYR A 118 -0.31 -12.15 21.35
CA TYR A 118 0.46 -12.02 22.60
C TYR A 118 -0.40 -12.24 23.84
N SER A 119 -1.65 -11.76 23.82
CA SER A 119 -2.55 -11.89 24.98
C SER A 119 -2.94 -13.35 25.27
N SER A 120 -3.16 -14.16 24.23
CA SER A 120 -3.51 -15.57 24.44
C SER A 120 -2.35 -16.38 25.01
N VAL A 121 -1.09 -16.06 24.70
CA VAL A 121 0.09 -16.75 25.28
C VAL A 121 0.37 -16.29 26.72
N TYR A 122 0.13 -15.02 27.05
CA TYR A 122 0.32 -14.50 28.42
C TYR A 122 -0.83 -14.83 29.38
N SER A 123 -2.06 -15.04 28.89
CA SER A 123 -3.18 -15.44 29.76
C SER A 123 -3.09 -16.88 30.28
N TYR A 124 -2.18 -17.71 29.75
CA TYR A 124 -1.85 -19.05 30.28
C TYR A 124 -0.60 -19.05 31.18
N LEU A 125 0.02 -17.89 31.44
CA LEU A 125 1.24 -17.75 32.24
C LEU A 125 1.04 -16.90 33.52
N ILE A 126 -0.22 -16.67 33.93
CA ILE A 126 -0.58 -16.11 35.23
C ILE A 126 -1.63 -17.00 35.89
#